data_AF-A0A3Q0IZ13-F1
#
_entry.id   AF-A0A3Q0IZ13-F1
#
_cell.length_a   1.000
_cell.length_b   1.000
_cell.length_c   1.000
_cell.angle_alpha   90.00
_cell.angle_beta   90.00
_cell.angle_gamma   90.00
#
_symmetry.space_group_name_H-M   'P 1'
#
loop_
_entity.id
_entity.type
_entity.pdbx_description
1 polymer ?
#
loop_
_entity_poly.entity_id
_entity_poly.type
_entity_poly.pdbx_seq_one_letter_code
_entity_poly.pdbx_strand_id
1 'polypeptide(L)'
;MLHIHLLRFSIDPSPWLLKIMCGSIEIRTVYVGHRQARAVIISRLSCERAGTRFNVRGVNDDGHVANFVETEQVLFLDDEVTSYVQTRGSVPLFWEQPGIQVNY
;
A
#
# COMPACT_ATOMS: atom_id res chain seq x y z
N MET A 1 1.15 -12.41 13.87
CA MET A 1 0.25 -13.18 14.77
C MET A 1 0.70 -13.23 16.24
N LEU A 2 1.66 -12.41 16.70
CA LEU A 2 2.13 -12.48 18.10
C LEU A 2 1.12 -11.97 19.14
N HIS A 3 0.28 -10.99 18.78
CA HIS A 3 -0.69 -10.37 19.70
C HIS A 3 -1.91 -11.25 20.02
N ILE A 4 -2.13 -12.33 19.27
CA ILE A 4 -3.26 -13.25 19.50
C ILE A 4 -3.13 -13.96 20.85
N HIS A 5 -1.91 -14.25 21.30
CA HIS A 5 -1.69 -14.83 22.62
C HIS A 5 -2.13 -13.87 23.73
N LEU A 6 -1.87 -12.57 23.60
CA LEU A 6 -2.31 -11.55 24.57
C LEU A 6 -3.84 -11.49 24.64
N LEU A 7 -4.51 -11.53 23.50
CA LEU A 7 -5.97 -11.55 23.42
C LEU A 7 -6.58 -12.77 24.14
N ARG A 8 -5.94 -13.95 24.09
CA ARG A 8 -6.41 -15.14 24.82
C ARG A 8 -6.38 -14.96 26.35
N PHE A 9 -5.48 -14.12 26.86
CA PHE A 9 -5.39 -13.76 28.27
C PHE A 9 -6.18 -12.49 28.60
N SER A 10 -7.05 -12.02 27.71
CA SER A 10 -7.83 -10.77 27.87
C SER A 10 -6.96 -9.53 28.08
N ILE A 11 -5.72 -9.55 27.59
CA ILE A 11 -4.81 -8.41 27.60
C ILE A 11 -4.99 -7.68 26.26
N ASP A 12 -5.39 -6.41 26.30
CA ASP A 12 -5.51 -5.58 25.11
C ASP A 12 -4.11 -5.21 24.58
N PRO A 13 -3.72 -5.69 23.38
CA PRO A 13 -2.42 -5.39 22.81
C PRO A 13 -2.39 -4.03 22.09
N SER A 14 -3.54 -3.37 21.89
CA SER A 14 -3.67 -2.14 21.09
C SER A 14 -2.68 -1.04 21.48
N PRO A 15 -2.38 -0.78 22.77
CA PRO A 15 -1.39 0.22 23.17
C PRO A 15 0.04 -0.05 22.66
N TRP A 16 0.36 -1.31 22.34
CA TRP A 16 1.69 -1.72 21.86
C TRP A 16 1.72 -2.06 20.36
N LEU A 17 0.56 -2.07 19.70
CA LEU A 17 0.45 -2.41 18.29
C LEU A 17 0.64 -1.18 17.41
N LEU A 18 1.82 -1.06 16.80
CA LEU A 18 2.10 -0.06 15.77
C LEU A 18 1.84 -0.64 14.37
N LYS A 19 0.99 0.02 13.58
CA LYS A 19 0.80 -0.31 12.16
C LYS A 19 1.96 0.24 11.34
N ILE A 20 2.44 -0.56 10.39
CA ILE A 20 3.48 -0.18 9.43
C ILE A 20 2.97 -0.36 8.00
N MET A 21 3.63 0.30 7.05
CA MET A 21 3.36 0.15 5.62
C MET A 21 4.57 -0.40 4.88
N CYS A 22 4.33 -1.13 3.80
CA CYS A 22 5.34 -1.44 2.79
C CYS A 22 5.19 -0.44 1.63
N GLY A 23 6.30 0.15 1.18
CA GLY A 23 6.31 1.14 0.11
C GLY A 23 7.31 2.25 0.39
N SER A 24 6.94 3.50 0.10
CA SER A 24 7.84 4.64 0.24
C SER A 24 7.16 5.88 0.79
N ILE A 25 7.94 6.73 1.44
CA ILE A 25 7.57 8.09 1.82
C ILE A 25 8.69 9.04 1.44
N GLU A 26 8.34 10.14 0.80
CA GLU A 26 9.27 11.22 0.49
C GLU A 26 8.63 12.56 0.86
N ILE A 27 9.38 13.39 1.57
CA ILE A 27 8.95 14.72 2.01
C ILE A 27 9.96 15.72 1.47
N ARG A 28 9.48 16.71 0.73
CA ARG A 28 10.32 17.80 0.21
C ARG A 28 9.70 19.16 0.49
N THR A 29 10.55 20.09 0.86
CA THR A 29 10.22 21.51 0.82
C THR A 29 10.21 21.96 -0.64
N VAL A 30 9.14 22.62 -1.07
CA VAL A 30 8.98 23.20 -2.40
C VAL A 30 8.60 24.66 -2.28
N TYR A 31 8.88 25.46 -3.31
CA TYR A 31 8.56 26.89 -3.33
C TYR A 31 7.51 27.16 -4.39
N VAL A 32 6.42 27.82 -4.02
CA VAL A 32 5.33 28.23 -4.91
C VAL A 32 5.33 29.75 -4.94
N GLY A 33 6.09 30.31 -5.88
CA GLY A 33 6.41 31.74 -5.88
C GLY A 33 7.23 32.11 -4.64
N HIS A 34 6.71 33.01 -3.81
CA HIS A 34 7.34 33.45 -2.55
C HIS A 34 6.92 32.61 -1.33
N ARG A 35 6.00 31.64 -1.51
CA ARG A 35 5.49 30.81 -0.43
C ARG A 35 6.28 29.50 -0.34
N GLN A 36 6.57 29.08 0.88
CA GLN A 36 7.17 27.79 1.16
C GLN A 36 6.06 26.76 1.39
N ALA A 37 6.14 25.61 0.72
CA ALA A 37 5.23 24.50 0.88
C ALA A 37 6.00 23.21 1.20
N ARG A 38 5.29 22.21 1.71
CA ARG A 38 5.81 20.84 1.85
C ARG A 38 5.01 19.93 0.94
N ALA A 39 5.68 19.30 0.01
CA ALA A 39 5.14 18.22 -0.80
C ALA A 39 5.52 16.88 -0.17
N VAL A 40 4.55 16.00 -0.03
CA VAL A 40 4.73 14.64 0.47
C VAL A 40 4.19 13.67 -0.56
N ILE A 41 4.97 12.65 -0.89
CA ILE A 41 4.53 11.53 -1.71
C ILE A 41 4.62 10.27 -0.85
N ILE A 42 3.48 9.59 -0.66
CA ILE A 42 3.37 8.35 0.09
C ILE A 42 2.89 7.27 -0.87
N SER A 43 3.60 6.15 -1.00
CA SER A 43 3.14 4.99 -1.78
C SER A 43 3.00 3.77 -0.87
N ARG A 44 1.81 3.17 -0.81
CA ARG A 44 1.46 2.04 0.06
C ARG A 44 1.12 0.81 -0.77
N LEU A 45 1.85 -0.28 -0.58
CA LEU A 45 1.55 -1.59 -1.18
C LEU A 45 0.56 -2.35 -0.28
N SER A 46 -0.53 -2.83 -0.88
CA SER A 46 -1.51 -3.67 -0.19
C SER A 46 -0.93 -5.06 0.13
N CYS A 47 -1.25 -5.54 1.34
CA CYS A 47 -0.93 -6.89 1.79
C CYS A 47 -2.03 -7.92 1.49
N GLU A 48 -3.20 -7.51 1.00
CA GLU A 48 -4.38 -8.39 0.83
C GLU A 48 -4.16 -9.47 -0.25
N ARG A 49 -3.37 -9.16 -1.28
CA ARG A 49 -2.93 -10.13 -2.30
C ARG A 49 -1.45 -9.95 -2.62
N ALA A 50 -0.63 -10.13 -1.59
CA ALA A 50 0.82 -10.10 -1.72
C ALA A 50 1.33 -11.32 -2.51
N GLY A 51 2.30 -11.09 -3.41
CA GLY A 51 2.90 -12.14 -4.21
C GLY A 51 3.92 -11.60 -5.19
N THR A 52 4.80 -12.45 -5.71
CA THR A 52 5.80 -12.01 -6.69
C THR A 52 5.13 -11.75 -8.05
N ARG A 53 5.66 -10.79 -8.81
CA ARG A 53 5.13 -10.29 -10.10
C ARG A 53 4.83 -11.38 -11.15
N PHE A 54 5.51 -12.52 -11.05
CA PHE A 54 5.36 -13.66 -11.96
C PHE A 54 4.49 -14.79 -11.43
N ASN A 55 4.19 -14.80 -10.13
CA ASN A 55 3.39 -15.86 -9.51
C ASN A 55 1.96 -15.41 -9.22
N VAL A 56 1.73 -14.12 -9.01
CA VAL A 56 0.42 -13.60 -8.60
C VAL A 56 0.00 -12.44 -9.49
N ARG A 57 -1.10 -12.66 -10.22
CA ARG A 57 -1.77 -11.69 -11.08
C ARG A 57 -3.28 -11.80 -10.90
N GLY A 58 -3.98 -10.81 -11.46
CA GLY A 58 -5.42 -10.79 -11.45
C GLY A 58 -6.01 -10.58 -10.05
N VAL A 59 -7.29 -10.89 -9.94
CA VAL A 59 -8.12 -10.80 -8.74
C VAL A 59 -8.21 -12.16 -8.03
N ASN A 60 -8.40 -12.19 -6.71
CA ASN A 60 -8.80 -13.39 -5.96
C ASN A 60 -10.32 -13.45 -5.75
N ASP A 61 -10.79 -14.49 -5.06
CA ASP A 61 -12.20 -14.70 -4.76
C ASP A 61 -12.79 -13.61 -3.85
N ASP A 62 -11.94 -12.92 -3.06
CA ASP A 62 -12.32 -11.79 -2.20
C ASP A 62 -12.32 -10.43 -2.94
N GLY A 63 -11.97 -10.39 -4.23
CA GLY A 63 -11.95 -9.16 -5.02
C GLY A 63 -10.64 -8.34 -4.92
N HIS A 64 -9.62 -8.83 -4.23
CA HIS A 64 -8.33 -8.18 -4.11
C HIS A 64 -7.48 -8.40 -5.35
N VAL A 65 -7.03 -7.32 -6.00
CA VAL A 65 -6.10 -7.40 -7.13
C VAL A 65 -4.66 -7.51 -6.65
N ALA A 66 -3.85 -8.30 -7.35
CA ALA A 66 -2.44 -8.45 -7.04
C ALA A 66 -1.68 -7.14 -7.29
N ASN A 67 -0.62 -6.87 -6.50
CA ASN A 67 0.22 -5.67 -6.63
C ASN A 67 -0.56 -4.34 -6.54
N PHE A 68 -1.64 -4.30 -5.74
CA PHE A 68 -2.38 -3.06 -5.52
C PHE A 68 -1.55 -2.05 -4.71
N VAL A 69 -1.43 -0.84 -5.24
CA VAL A 69 -0.68 0.27 -4.65
C VAL A 69 -1.56 1.52 -4.67
N GLU A 70 -1.58 2.23 -3.55
CA GLU A 70 -2.07 3.61 -3.47
C GLU A 70 -0.88 4.56 -3.39
N THR A 71 -0.84 5.57 -4.25
CA THR A 71 0.11 6.67 -4.17
C THR A 71 -0.66 7.94 -3.85
N GLU A 72 -0.35 8.54 -2.71
CA GLU A 72 -0.96 9.76 -2.20
C GLU A 72 0.03 10.91 -2.27
N GLN A 73 -0.39 12.01 -2.91
CA GLN A 73 0.30 13.28 -2.88
C GLN A 73 -0.39 14.20 -1.88
N VAL A 74 0.36 14.65 -0.87
CA VAL A 74 -0.10 15.64 0.10
C VAL A 74 0.70 16.93 -0.08
N LEU A 75 0.01 18.06 -0.10
CA LEU A 75 0.61 19.39 -0.12
C LEU A 75 0.16 20.15 1.13
N PHE A 76 1.15 20.65 1.87
CA PHE A 76 0.94 21.59 2.97
C PHE A 76 1.42 22.97 2.50
N LEU A 77 0.54 23.96 2.56
CA LEU A 77 0.82 25.32 2.13
C LEU A 77 0.11 26.29 3.07
N ASP A 78 0.88 26.99 3.90
CA ASP A 78 0.38 27.80 5.02
C ASP A 78 -0.56 26.98 5.92
N ASP A 79 -1.83 27.38 6.07
CA ASP A 79 -2.85 26.68 6.87
C ASP A 79 -3.68 25.67 6.05
N GLU A 80 -3.41 25.53 4.75
CA GLU A 80 -4.16 24.66 3.85
C GLU A 80 -3.44 23.32 3.63
N VAL A 81 -4.22 22.24 3.58
CA VAL A 81 -3.75 20.89 3.32
C VAL A 81 -4.61 20.24 2.24
N THR A 82 -3.98 19.75 1.18
CA THR A 82 -4.67 18.99 0.13
C THR A 82 -4.05 17.60 0.00
N SER A 83 -4.89 16.59 -0.23
CA SER A 83 -4.45 15.22 -0.54
C SER A 83 -5.10 14.75 -1.84
N TYR A 84 -4.33 14.05 -2.66
CA TYR A 84 -4.78 13.41 -3.90
C TYR A 84 -4.23 11.99 -3.99
N VAL A 85 -5.11 11.01 -4.21
CA VAL A 85 -4.75 9.60 -4.26
C VAL A 85 -4.90 9.06 -5.68
N GLN A 86 -3.89 8.32 -6.15
CA GLN A 86 -3.92 7.52 -7.35
C GLN A 86 -3.71 6.05 -7.00
N THR A 87 -4.41 5.17 -7.70
CA THR A 87 -4.30 3.71 -7.49
C THR A 87 -3.71 3.03 -8.72
N ARG A 88 -2.92 1.98 -8.49
CA ARG A 88 -2.43 1.06 -9.52
C ARG A 88 -2.55 -0.36 -9.00
N GLY A 89 -2.85 -1.31 -9.88
CA GLY A 89 -2.87 -2.73 -9.52
C GLY A 89 -2.88 -3.62 -10.75
N SER A 90 -2.96 -4.93 -10.53
CA SER A 90 -3.28 -5.87 -11.60
C SER A 90 -4.69 -5.60 -12.14
N VAL A 91 -4.90 -5.93 -13.41
CA VAL A 91 -6.23 -5.89 -14.02
C VAL A 91 -7.17 -6.80 -13.20
N PRO A 92 -8.40 -6.35 -12.86
CA PRO A 92 -9.34 -7.08 -12.01
C PRO A 92 -10.03 -8.22 -12.78
N LEU A 93 -9.24 -9.17 -13.27
CA LEU A 93 -9.71 -10.39 -13.93
C LEU A 93 -9.11 -11.60 -13.22
N PHE A 94 -9.83 -12.71 -13.18
CA PHE A 94 -9.22 -13.97 -12.79
C PHE A 94 -8.11 -14.30 -13.78
N TRP A 95 -6.91 -14.53 -13.27
CA TRP A 95 -5.72 -14.72 -14.09
C TRP A 95 -5.07 -16.04 -13.74
N GLU A 96 -4.98 -16.91 -14.74
CA GLU A 96 -4.17 -18.12 -14.70
C GLU A 96 -3.07 -17.99 -15.76
N GLN A 97 -1.82 -18.19 -15.36
CA GLN A 97 -0.74 -18.32 -16.32
C GLN A 97 -0.57 -19.81 -16.61
N PRO A 98 -0.97 -20.33 -17.79
CA PRO A 98 -0.61 -21.69 -18.16
C PRO A 98 0.93 -21.77 -18.16
N GLY A 99 1.47 -22.62 -17.29
CA GLY A 99 2.90 -22.83 -17.22
C GLY A 99 3.42 -23.31 -18.58
N ILE A 100 4.61 -22.84 -18.97
CA ILE A 100 5.36 -23.54 -20.01
C ILE A 100 5.81 -24.85 -19.37
N GLN A 101 5.17 -25.97 -19.71
CA GLN A 101 5.76 -27.28 -19.47
C GLN A 101 6.98 -27.39 -20.38
N VAL A 102 8.16 -27.10 -19.84
CA VAL A 102 9.41 -27.52 -20.48
C VAL A 102 9.51 -29.01 -20.22
N ASN A 103 8.92 -29.82 -21.09
CA ASN A 103 9.10 -31.26 -21.10
C ASN A 103 10.58 -31.50 -21.43
N TYR A 104 11.36 -31.94 -20.45
CA TYR A 104 12.63 -32.63 -20.68
C TYR A 104 12.35 -34.09 -21.00
#